data_AF-A0A1C5UDK3-F1
#
_entry.id   AF-A0A1C5UDK3-F1
#
_cell.length_a   1.000
_cell.length_b   1.000
_cell.length_c   1.000
_cell.angle_alpha   90.00
_cell.angle_beta   90.00
_cell.angle_gamma   90.00
#
_symmetry.space_group_name_H-M   'P 1'
#
loop_
_entity.id
_entity.type
_entity.pdbx_description
1 polymer ?
#
loop_
_entity_poly.entity_id
_entity_poly.type
_entity_poly.pdbx_seq_one_letter_code
_entity_poly.pdbx_strand_id
1 'polypeptide(L)'
;MAEKKLTKKFGQKRDFKSEEKKTKNNTYMKKKTYKEPVKKQQKTTDEKCEPKKVASKKTEKSLCPVHGKCGGCQLLDMPYEKQLKKKQNHVSKLLQPYCKTEKIIRMENPFHYRNKVHAVFGHRKDGTVISGTYQQGTHFIVPVDECLIEDKRADAIICDIRGLLKSFKIKTYNEDTGYGLFRHVLVRTGYHSGQVMVVLVLGSPILPSKNNFVKALRKLHPEITTIILNVNDQKTSMVLGEKETVLYGKGYIEDELCGHTFRISSKSFYQVNPVQTEKLYAKAIELAGLTGKERVIDAYCGIGTIGLIASDKAKEVVSVELNPDAVKDAIVNAKRNGIKNVRFYRNDASVFMRQMANEGESVDVVFMDPPRSGSDEKFLSSVVTLRPKRIVYVSCEPTTLARDLKYLTKHGYRAVTAVPFDMFPATEHVETVVLLSQQKPDDTIEIDLDLDELDATSAELKATYQEIKDYVLKEFGLKVSSLYISQVKRKCGIEVGENYNLPKSENARVPQCPKEKEEAIKAALKYFAMI
;
A
#
# COMPACT_ATOMS: atom_id res chain seq x y z
N MET A 1 19.38 -50.40 -10.20
CA MET A 1 18.90 -51.04 -8.96
C MET A 1 19.61 -50.40 -7.77
N ALA A 2 19.01 -49.38 -7.16
CA ALA A 2 19.42 -48.84 -5.87
C ALA A 2 18.28 -47.95 -5.32
N GLU A 3 17.08 -48.51 -5.21
CA GLU A 3 15.97 -47.93 -4.45
C GLU A 3 15.83 -48.72 -3.16
N LYS A 4 16.26 -48.13 -2.04
CA LYS A 4 15.77 -48.35 -0.65
C LYS A 4 16.78 -47.77 0.33
N LYS A 5 16.80 -46.44 0.48
CA LYS A 5 17.32 -45.73 1.67
C LYS A 5 17.07 -44.22 1.57
N LEU A 6 15.81 -43.77 1.47
CA LEU A 6 15.49 -42.35 1.71
C LEU A 6 14.02 -42.04 2.06
N THR A 7 13.28 -43.01 2.61
CA THR A 7 11.90 -42.79 3.10
C THR A 7 11.78 -43.19 4.56
N LYS A 8 12.34 -42.37 5.46
CA LYS A 8 12.04 -42.42 6.91
C LYS A 8 12.50 -41.13 7.61
N LYS A 9 11.76 -40.05 7.41
CA LYS A 9 11.59 -38.94 8.37
C LYS A 9 10.47 -38.04 7.83
N PHE A 10 9.62 -37.56 8.73
CA PHE A 10 8.36 -36.83 8.50
C PHE A 10 7.11 -37.70 8.30
N GLY A 11 6.73 -38.36 9.39
CA GLY A 11 5.39 -38.87 9.62
C GLY A 11 5.13 -38.95 11.11
N GLN A 12 4.68 -37.86 11.73
CA GLN A 12 3.99 -37.91 13.02
C GLN A 12 3.03 -36.71 13.13
N LYS A 13 1.75 -37.00 12.91
CA LYS A 13 0.62 -36.21 13.45
C LYS A 13 0.74 -36.20 14.97
N ARG A 14 0.54 -35.05 15.61
CA ARG A 14 0.26 -34.99 17.05
C ARG A 14 -1.11 -34.37 17.26
N ASP A 15 -2.00 -35.17 17.82
CA ASP A 15 -3.31 -34.77 18.33
C ASP A 15 -3.14 -33.93 19.59
N PHE A 16 -3.83 -32.80 19.67
CA PHE A 16 -3.94 -32.01 20.89
C PHE A 16 -5.10 -32.53 21.73
N LYS A 17 -4.79 -33.13 22.90
CA LYS A 17 -5.77 -33.43 23.95
C LYS A 17 -5.99 -32.19 24.82
N SER A 18 -7.25 -31.80 24.96
CA SER A 18 -7.76 -30.90 25.99
C SER A 18 -7.92 -31.67 27.31
N GLU A 19 -7.32 -31.18 28.39
CA GLU A 19 -7.62 -31.65 29.74
C GLU A 19 -8.73 -30.81 30.37
N GLU A 20 -9.86 -31.47 30.64
CA GLU A 20 -10.85 -31.05 31.62
C GLU A 20 -10.36 -31.37 33.03
N LYS A 21 -10.49 -30.43 33.97
CA LYS A 21 -10.73 -30.74 35.38
C LYS A 21 -11.82 -29.84 35.96
N LYS A 22 -12.94 -30.48 36.33
CA LYS A 22 -13.99 -29.96 37.22
C LYS A 22 -13.51 -30.10 38.67
N THR A 23 -13.81 -29.10 39.53
CA THR A 23 -14.80 -29.24 40.61
C THR A 23 -15.10 -27.91 41.32
N LYS A 24 -16.35 -27.82 41.78
CA LYS A 24 -17.08 -26.71 42.40
C LYS A 24 -16.54 -26.37 43.80
N ASN A 25 -16.71 -25.11 44.23
CA ASN A 25 -17.46 -24.81 45.46
C ASN A 25 -17.93 -23.35 45.53
N ASN A 26 -19.19 -23.23 45.97
CA ASN A 26 -19.94 -22.02 46.20
C ASN A 26 -19.53 -21.39 47.53
N THR A 27 -19.31 -20.07 47.56
CA THR A 27 -19.53 -19.27 48.76
C THR A 27 -20.02 -17.88 48.39
N TYR A 28 -21.25 -17.58 48.82
CA TYR A 28 -21.79 -16.23 48.90
C TYR A 28 -20.89 -15.36 49.79
N MET A 29 -20.70 -14.07 49.44
CA MET A 29 -20.99 -12.91 50.31
C MET A 29 -20.50 -11.56 49.70
N LYS A 30 -21.44 -10.60 49.67
CA LYS A 30 -21.32 -9.13 49.81
C LYS A 30 -20.54 -8.31 48.76
N LYS A 31 -21.33 -7.68 47.88
CA LYS A 31 -20.98 -6.43 47.17
C LYS A 31 -20.69 -5.30 48.18
N LYS A 32 -19.51 -4.69 48.09
CA LYS A 32 -19.26 -3.32 48.56
C LYS A 32 -18.94 -2.45 47.34
N THR A 33 -19.82 -1.50 47.09
CA THR A 33 -19.64 -0.37 46.18
C THR A 33 -18.56 0.57 46.70
N TYR A 34 -17.55 0.87 45.89
CA TYR A 34 -16.72 2.06 46.03
C TYR A 34 -16.87 2.90 44.75
N LYS A 35 -17.39 4.12 44.91
CA LYS A 35 -17.39 5.19 43.92
C LYS A 35 -16.06 5.94 44.07
N GLU A 36 -15.33 6.13 42.97
CA GLU A 36 -14.27 7.14 42.89
C GLU A 36 -14.57 8.17 41.79
N PRO A 37 -14.09 9.42 41.95
CA PRO A 37 -14.73 10.59 41.38
C PRO A 37 -14.20 10.98 39.99
N VAL A 38 -15.12 11.50 39.18
CA VAL A 38 -14.89 12.08 37.85
C VAL A 38 -14.02 13.34 37.98
N LYS A 39 -12.80 13.31 37.43
CA LYS A 39 -11.97 14.51 37.22
C LYS A 39 -12.55 15.34 36.06
N LYS A 40 -12.95 16.57 36.38
CA LYS A 40 -13.32 17.63 35.43
C LYS A 40 -12.12 17.97 34.54
N GLN A 41 -12.25 17.78 33.23
CA GLN A 41 -11.36 18.41 32.25
C GLN A 41 -11.85 19.84 31.97
N GLN A 42 -10.90 20.78 32.03
CA GLN A 42 -11.10 22.20 31.79
C GLN A 42 -11.54 22.44 30.34
N LYS A 43 -12.59 23.26 30.20
CA LYS A 43 -13.03 23.87 28.94
C LYS A 43 -11.94 24.83 28.46
N THR A 44 -11.23 24.49 27.39
CA THR A 44 -10.63 25.47 26.50
C THR A 44 -11.67 25.87 25.46
N THR A 45 -11.88 27.17 25.34
CA THR A 45 -12.87 27.82 24.48
C THR A 45 -12.52 27.61 23.01
N ASP A 46 -13.40 26.95 22.26
CA ASP A 46 -13.37 26.92 20.80
C ASP A 46 -13.69 28.33 20.27
N GLU A 47 -12.66 29.05 19.82
CA GLU A 47 -12.84 30.21 18.97
C GLU A 47 -13.47 29.77 17.64
N LYS A 48 -14.71 30.23 17.41
CA LYS A 48 -15.39 30.15 16.13
C LYS A 48 -14.53 30.82 15.05
N CYS A 49 -13.84 30.03 14.25
CA CYS A 49 -13.27 30.49 13.00
C CYS A 49 -14.41 30.64 11.99
N GLU A 50 -14.82 31.88 11.70
CA GLU A 50 -15.78 32.17 10.63
C GLU A 50 -15.28 31.63 9.29
N PRO A 51 -16.16 31.06 8.45
CA PRO A 51 -15.76 30.55 7.15
C PRO A 51 -15.35 31.71 6.24
N LYS A 52 -14.04 31.84 5.99
CA LYS A 52 -13.51 32.72 4.94
C LYS A 52 -14.18 32.34 3.62
N LYS A 53 -14.99 33.25 3.09
CA LYS A 53 -15.58 33.18 1.75
C LYS A 53 -14.46 33.10 0.72
N VAL A 54 -14.14 31.89 0.28
CA VAL A 54 -13.32 31.69 -0.92
C VAL A 54 -14.18 32.09 -2.10
N ALA A 55 -13.74 33.11 -2.83
CA ALA A 55 -14.40 33.63 -4.01
C ALA A 55 -14.81 32.49 -4.96
N SER A 56 -16.12 32.33 -5.17
CA SER A 56 -16.70 31.35 -6.07
C SER A 56 -16.32 31.70 -7.51
N LYS A 57 -15.23 31.10 -8.01
CA LYS A 57 -15.08 30.91 -9.46
C LYS A 57 -16.30 30.13 -9.93
N LYS A 58 -17.01 30.67 -10.94
CA LYS A 58 -18.16 30.04 -11.62
C LYS A 58 -17.86 28.55 -11.81
N THR A 59 -18.55 27.70 -11.04
CA THR A 59 -18.40 26.25 -11.13
C THR A 59 -19.12 25.78 -12.38
N GLU A 60 -18.35 25.29 -13.35
CA GLU A 60 -18.87 24.37 -14.37
C GLU A 60 -19.64 23.25 -13.65
N LYS A 61 -20.76 22.79 -14.24
CA LYS A 61 -21.54 21.69 -13.66
C LYS A 61 -20.61 20.49 -13.49
N SER A 62 -20.59 19.91 -12.29
CA SER A 62 -19.81 18.71 -11.99
C SER A 62 -20.10 17.58 -12.97
N LEU A 63 -19.10 16.77 -13.29
CA LEU A 63 -19.24 15.58 -14.15
C LEU A 63 -20.16 14.52 -13.52
N CYS A 64 -20.38 14.56 -12.21
CA CYS A 64 -21.22 13.61 -11.49
C CYS A 64 -22.38 14.33 -10.76
N PRO A 65 -23.64 13.89 -10.95
CA PRO A 65 -24.80 14.54 -10.34
C PRO A 65 -24.83 14.48 -8.81
N VAL A 66 -24.06 13.55 -8.22
CA VAL A 66 -23.97 13.34 -6.76
C VAL A 66 -22.61 13.72 -6.18
N HIS A 67 -21.80 14.47 -6.93
CA HIS A 67 -20.51 14.97 -6.45
C HIS A 67 -20.67 15.77 -5.14
N GLY A 68 -19.69 15.64 -4.23
CA GLY A 68 -19.73 16.24 -2.89
C GLY A 68 -20.66 15.54 -1.89
N LYS A 69 -21.56 14.65 -2.34
CA LYS A 69 -22.36 13.77 -1.46
C LYS A 69 -21.78 12.36 -1.40
N CYS A 70 -21.56 11.77 -2.57
CA CYS A 70 -20.88 10.49 -2.73
C CYS A 70 -19.41 10.67 -2.33
N GLY A 71 -18.98 9.99 -1.26
CA GLY A 71 -17.59 10.04 -0.78
C GLY A 71 -16.58 9.28 -1.67
N GLY A 72 -16.99 8.87 -2.88
CA GLY A 72 -16.20 8.00 -3.75
C GLY A 72 -15.14 8.73 -4.59
N CYS A 73 -15.38 9.98 -5.00
CA CYS A 73 -14.49 10.70 -5.93
C CYS A 73 -14.21 12.14 -5.48
N GLN A 74 -13.05 12.37 -4.88
CA GLN A 74 -12.62 13.70 -4.38
C GLN A 74 -12.03 14.60 -5.47
N LEU A 75 -11.50 14.01 -6.55
CA LEU A 75 -10.75 14.73 -7.58
C LEU A 75 -11.45 14.70 -8.96
N LEU A 76 -12.69 14.22 -9.06
CA LEU A 76 -13.36 14.00 -10.35
C LEU A 76 -13.40 15.25 -11.26
N ASP A 77 -13.77 16.39 -10.70
CA ASP A 77 -13.88 17.65 -11.45
C ASP A 77 -12.52 18.35 -11.66
N MET A 78 -11.42 17.73 -11.21
CA MET A 78 -10.07 18.20 -11.47
C MET A 78 -9.56 17.59 -12.78
N PRO A 79 -9.00 18.38 -13.72
CA PRO A 79 -8.36 17.84 -14.92
C PRO A 79 -7.33 16.76 -14.60
N TYR A 80 -7.32 15.67 -15.37
CA TYR A 80 -6.57 14.45 -15.04
C TYR A 80 -5.07 14.69 -14.77
N GLU A 81 -4.40 15.49 -15.59
CA GLU A 81 -2.99 15.86 -15.38
C GLU A 81 -2.73 16.57 -14.05
N LYS A 82 -3.69 17.38 -13.57
CA LYS A 82 -3.61 18.02 -12.26
C LYS A 82 -3.80 17.01 -11.13
N GLN A 83 -4.66 16.00 -11.32
CA GLN A 83 -4.80 14.90 -10.36
C GLN A 83 -3.47 14.16 -10.21
N LEU A 84 -2.85 13.77 -11.32
CA LEU A 84 -1.55 13.10 -11.34
C LEU A 84 -0.46 13.93 -10.67
N LYS A 85 -0.39 15.24 -10.96
CA LYS A 85 0.57 16.14 -10.31
C LYS A 85 0.33 16.25 -8.80
N LYS A 86 -0.92 16.35 -8.35
CA LYS A 86 -1.27 16.37 -6.92
C LYS A 86 -0.83 15.07 -6.23
N LYS A 87 -1.13 13.92 -6.83
CA LYS A 87 -0.74 12.59 -6.34
C LYS A 87 0.76 12.39 -6.29
N GLN A 88 1.46 12.72 -7.37
CA GLN A 88 2.93 12.70 -7.45
C GLN A 88 3.56 13.52 -6.32
N ASN A 89 3.14 14.78 -6.17
CA ASN A 89 3.69 15.67 -5.16
C ASN A 89 3.45 15.14 -3.74
N HIS A 90 2.28 14.54 -3.49
CA HIS A 90 1.96 13.95 -2.20
C HIS A 90 2.91 12.79 -1.86
N VAL A 91 3.09 11.83 -2.77
CA VAL A 91 4.01 10.70 -2.57
C VAL A 91 5.45 11.17 -2.48
N SER A 92 5.90 12.02 -3.41
CA SER A 92 7.28 12.53 -3.43
C SER A 92 7.64 13.27 -2.16
N LYS A 93 6.74 14.08 -1.60
CA LYS A 93 6.99 14.78 -0.33
C LYS A 93 7.15 13.82 0.85
N LEU A 94 6.32 12.76 0.91
CA LEU A 94 6.37 11.78 1.99
C LEU A 94 7.59 10.86 1.90
N LEU A 95 8.01 10.51 0.69
CA LEU A 95 9.08 9.54 0.46
C LEU A 95 10.46 10.17 0.23
N GLN A 96 10.54 11.51 0.06
CA GLN A 96 11.78 12.27 -0.11
C GLN A 96 12.90 11.86 0.86
N PRO A 97 12.64 11.62 2.17
CA PRO A 97 13.72 11.27 3.10
C PRO A 97 14.34 9.88 2.86
N TYR A 98 13.70 9.01 2.07
CA TYR A 98 14.10 7.60 1.95
C TYR A 98 14.59 7.24 0.55
N CYS A 99 13.95 7.75 -0.51
CA CYS A 99 14.33 7.45 -1.89
C CYS A 99 13.76 8.46 -2.88
N LYS A 100 14.30 8.45 -4.10
CA LYS A 100 13.72 9.16 -5.23
C LYS A 100 12.43 8.48 -5.67
N THR A 101 11.39 9.28 -5.86
CA THR A 101 10.14 8.82 -6.46
C THR A 101 10.20 8.99 -7.98
N GLU A 102 9.88 7.93 -8.71
CA GLU A 102 9.68 7.97 -10.16
C GLU A 102 8.37 8.68 -10.54
N LYS A 103 8.19 8.92 -11.84
CA LYS A 103 6.97 9.52 -12.37
C LYS A 103 5.79 8.55 -12.19
N ILE A 104 4.67 9.07 -11.70
CA ILE A 104 3.44 8.33 -11.51
C ILE A 104 2.98 7.71 -12.83
N ILE A 105 2.75 6.40 -12.78
CA ILE A 105 2.20 5.65 -13.89
C ILE A 105 0.70 5.95 -13.96
N ARG A 106 0.31 6.60 -15.05
CA ARG A 106 -1.07 7.01 -15.32
C ARG A 106 -1.91 5.86 -15.87
N MET A 107 -3.23 6.03 -15.77
CA MET A 107 -4.20 5.28 -16.54
C MET A 107 -4.48 6.00 -17.87
N GLU A 108 -4.61 5.24 -18.95
CA GLU A 108 -4.93 5.80 -20.26
C GLU A 108 -6.39 6.29 -20.30
N ASN A 109 -7.31 5.43 -19.85
CA ASN A 109 -8.74 5.71 -19.76
C ASN A 109 -9.18 5.71 -18.28
N PRO A 110 -9.27 6.85 -17.60
CA PRO A 110 -9.48 6.94 -16.14
C PRO A 110 -10.94 6.72 -15.70
N PHE A 111 -11.75 6.01 -16.48
CA PHE A 111 -13.19 5.80 -16.26
C PHE A 111 -13.56 4.33 -16.38
N HIS A 112 -14.65 3.93 -15.72
CA HIS A 112 -15.24 2.58 -15.75
C HIS A 112 -14.25 1.46 -15.46
N TYR A 113 -13.28 1.71 -14.57
CA TYR A 113 -12.19 0.78 -14.29
C TYR A 113 -12.51 -0.20 -13.17
N ARG A 114 -13.51 0.07 -12.32
CA ARG A 114 -13.83 -0.77 -11.16
C ARG A 114 -14.59 -2.01 -11.57
N ASN A 115 -13.93 -3.15 -11.39
CA ASN A 115 -14.49 -4.48 -11.64
C ASN A 115 -15.29 -5.05 -10.45
N LYS A 116 -15.41 -4.30 -9.35
CA LYS A 116 -16.14 -4.66 -8.14
C LYS A 116 -16.95 -3.47 -7.65
N VAL A 117 -18.27 -3.61 -7.69
CA VAL A 117 -19.23 -2.56 -7.33
C VAL A 117 -20.14 -3.09 -6.25
N HIS A 118 -20.41 -2.28 -5.23
CA HIS A 118 -21.41 -2.60 -4.22
C HIS A 118 -22.39 -1.47 -4.06
N ALA A 119 -23.67 -1.81 -3.98
CA ALA A 119 -24.75 -0.87 -3.75
C ALA A 119 -25.54 -1.25 -2.51
N VAL A 120 -25.87 -0.26 -1.71
CA VAL A 120 -26.77 -0.34 -0.57
C VAL A 120 -28.19 -0.14 -1.08
N PHE A 121 -29.12 -0.97 -0.60
CA PHE A 121 -30.53 -0.89 -0.92
C PHE A 121 -31.30 -0.38 0.28
N GLY A 122 -32.22 0.56 0.04
CA GLY A 122 -33.09 1.11 1.06
C GLY A 122 -34.40 1.58 0.46
N HIS A 123 -35.18 2.29 1.26
CA HIS A 123 -36.40 2.94 0.79
C HIS A 123 -36.44 4.38 1.28
N ARG A 124 -37.05 5.24 0.48
CA ARG A 124 -37.45 6.57 0.93
C ARG A 124 -38.66 6.48 1.85
N LYS A 125 -38.97 7.58 2.53
CA LYS A 125 -40.16 7.69 3.40
C LYS A 125 -41.48 7.42 2.66
N ASP A 126 -41.52 7.67 1.35
CA ASP A 126 -42.67 7.40 0.47
C ASP A 126 -42.79 5.91 0.06
N GLY A 127 -41.88 5.05 0.51
CA GLY A 127 -41.85 3.61 0.18
C GLY A 127 -41.13 3.29 -1.14
N THR A 128 -40.60 4.27 -1.86
CA THR A 128 -39.83 4.04 -3.09
C THR A 128 -38.50 3.38 -2.76
N VAL A 129 -38.23 2.24 -3.39
CA VAL A 129 -36.95 1.54 -3.28
C VAL A 129 -35.85 2.35 -3.98
N ILE A 130 -34.74 2.56 -3.29
CA ILE A 130 -33.55 3.23 -3.81
C ILE A 130 -32.33 2.33 -3.66
N SER A 131 -31.35 2.53 -4.54
CA SER A 131 -30.04 1.90 -4.47
C SER A 131 -28.96 2.95 -4.69
N GLY A 132 -27.80 2.77 -4.07
CA GLY A 132 -26.63 3.61 -4.31
C GLY A 132 -25.57 3.43 -3.24
N THR A 133 -24.94 4.51 -2.82
CA THR A 133 -23.84 4.51 -1.84
C THR A 133 -24.21 5.29 -0.59
N TYR A 134 -23.47 5.10 0.49
CA TYR A 134 -23.60 5.95 1.67
C TYR A 134 -22.98 7.33 1.43
N GLN A 135 -23.67 8.37 1.87
CA GLN A 135 -23.13 9.72 1.93
C GLN A 135 -21.93 9.74 2.89
N GLN A 136 -20.88 10.46 2.49
CA GLN A 136 -19.63 10.54 3.25
C GLN A 136 -19.89 10.87 4.74
N GLY A 137 -19.38 10.03 5.64
CA GLY A 137 -19.49 10.21 7.09
C GLY A 137 -20.84 9.84 7.70
N THR A 138 -21.75 9.21 6.94
CA THR A 138 -23.11 8.85 7.40
C THR A 138 -23.55 7.49 6.87
N HIS A 139 -24.73 7.01 7.30
CA HIS A 139 -25.44 5.88 6.67
C HIS A 139 -26.63 6.33 5.81
N PHE A 140 -26.66 7.59 5.37
CA PHE A 140 -27.69 8.07 4.45
C PHE A 140 -27.41 7.59 3.03
N ILE A 141 -28.38 6.92 2.42
CA ILE A 141 -28.22 6.40 1.05
C ILE A 141 -28.39 7.54 0.05
N VAL A 142 -27.36 7.77 -0.75
CA VAL A 142 -27.38 8.62 -1.93
C VAL A 142 -27.78 7.75 -3.13
N PRO A 143 -28.93 7.99 -3.78
CA PRO A 143 -29.31 7.25 -4.97
C PRO A 143 -28.28 7.46 -6.08
N VAL A 144 -27.83 6.36 -6.69
CA VAL A 144 -26.89 6.36 -7.81
C VAL A 144 -27.40 5.35 -8.83
N ASP A 145 -27.55 5.82 -10.07
CA ASP A 145 -27.96 4.98 -11.20
C ASP A 145 -26.76 4.62 -12.08
N GLU A 146 -25.83 5.56 -12.24
CA GLU A 146 -24.60 5.37 -13.01
C GLU A 146 -23.42 6.01 -12.28
N CYS A 147 -22.25 5.38 -12.37
CA CYS A 147 -21.02 5.87 -11.78
C CYS A 147 -19.86 5.82 -12.79
N LEU A 148 -19.22 6.96 -13.03
CA LEU A 148 -18.17 7.11 -14.04
C LEU A 148 -16.91 6.26 -13.79
N ILE A 149 -16.73 5.71 -12.59
CA ILE A 149 -15.58 4.85 -12.26
C ILE A 149 -15.94 3.37 -12.19
N GLU A 150 -17.23 3.02 -12.26
CA GLU A 150 -17.74 1.66 -12.11
C GLU A 150 -18.01 1.01 -13.47
N ASP A 151 -17.93 -0.33 -13.53
CA ASP A 151 -18.29 -1.07 -14.73
C ASP A 151 -19.78 -0.85 -15.06
N LYS A 152 -20.06 -0.39 -16.28
CA LYS A 152 -21.42 -0.07 -16.74
C LYS A 152 -22.39 -1.24 -16.62
N ARG A 153 -21.91 -2.48 -16.77
CA ARG A 153 -22.74 -3.69 -16.60
C ARG A 153 -23.18 -3.85 -15.16
N ALA A 154 -22.30 -3.55 -14.20
CA ALA A 154 -22.64 -3.61 -12.79
C ALA A 154 -23.71 -2.57 -12.42
N ASP A 155 -23.58 -1.34 -12.92
CA ASP A 155 -24.57 -0.27 -12.72
C ASP A 155 -25.95 -0.68 -13.26
N ALA A 156 -26.00 -1.21 -14.49
CA ALA A 156 -27.23 -1.70 -15.11
C ALA A 156 -27.88 -2.83 -14.30
N ILE A 157 -27.09 -3.83 -13.89
CA ILE A 157 -27.56 -4.96 -13.06
C ILE A 157 -28.15 -4.46 -11.74
N ILE A 158 -27.50 -3.52 -11.07
CA ILE A 158 -27.97 -2.97 -9.78
C ILE A 158 -29.30 -2.22 -9.98
N CYS A 159 -29.40 -1.41 -11.04
CA CYS A 159 -30.62 -0.67 -11.37
C CYS A 159 -31.81 -1.61 -11.66
N ASP A 160 -31.58 -2.68 -12.42
CA ASP A 160 -32.62 -3.63 -12.76
C ASP A 160 -33.02 -4.50 -11.56
N ILE A 161 -32.08 -4.89 -10.69
CA ILE A 161 -32.39 -5.55 -9.41
C ILE A 161 -33.31 -4.67 -8.56
N ARG A 162 -33.03 -3.36 -8.48
CA ARG A 162 -33.89 -2.38 -7.77
C ARG A 162 -35.31 -2.38 -8.34
N GLY A 163 -35.46 -2.41 -9.67
CA GLY A 163 -36.76 -2.53 -10.33
C GLY A 163 -37.48 -3.84 -9.99
N LEU A 164 -36.74 -4.96 -9.97
CA LEU A 164 -37.30 -6.27 -9.66
C LEU A 164 -37.83 -6.35 -8.23
N LEU A 165 -37.20 -5.72 -7.23
CA LEU A 165 -37.68 -5.78 -5.83
C LEU A 165 -39.14 -5.37 -5.68
N LYS A 166 -39.59 -4.37 -6.46
CA LYS A 166 -40.99 -3.92 -6.48
C LYS A 166 -41.92 -5.03 -6.99
N SER A 167 -41.58 -5.64 -8.13
CA SER A 167 -42.41 -6.70 -8.75
C SER A 167 -42.49 -7.97 -7.89
N PHE A 168 -41.43 -8.30 -7.17
CA PHE A 168 -41.35 -9.46 -6.29
C PHE A 168 -41.83 -9.17 -4.85
N LYS A 169 -42.28 -7.94 -4.56
CA LYS A 169 -42.72 -7.48 -3.22
C LYS A 169 -41.67 -7.72 -2.12
N ILE A 170 -40.39 -7.57 -2.47
CA ILE A 170 -39.27 -7.74 -1.53
C ILE A 170 -38.98 -6.41 -0.84
N LYS A 171 -38.99 -6.42 0.51
CA LYS A 171 -38.67 -5.24 1.31
C LYS A 171 -37.15 -5.10 1.48
N THR A 172 -36.64 -3.88 1.35
CA THR A 172 -35.26 -3.57 1.74
C THR A 172 -35.10 -3.62 3.25
N TYR A 173 -33.88 -3.85 3.68
CA TYR A 173 -33.50 -3.83 5.08
C TYR A 173 -33.37 -2.40 5.59
N ASN A 174 -33.78 -2.17 6.84
CA ASN A 174 -33.64 -0.91 7.54
C ASN A 174 -32.72 -1.13 8.74
N GLU A 175 -31.58 -0.46 8.78
CA GLU A 175 -30.53 -0.69 9.78
C GLU A 175 -30.92 -0.20 11.18
N ASP A 176 -31.72 0.86 11.27
CA ASP A 176 -32.20 1.42 12.53
C ASP A 176 -33.16 0.47 13.25
N THR A 177 -34.11 -0.10 12.50
CA THR A 177 -35.15 -1.00 13.03
C THR A 177 -34.71 -2.47 13.05
N GLY A 178 -33.72 -2.84 12.24
CA GLY A 178 -33.32 -4.23 12.02
C GLY A 178 -34.35 -5.06 11.24
N TYR A 179 -35.30 -4.41 10.56
CA TYR A 179 -36.38 -5.08 9.83
C TYR A 179 -36.18 -5.01 8.31
N GLY A 180 -36.67 -6.02 7.61
CA GLY A 180 -36.59 -6.14 6.14
C GLY A 180 -35.67 -7.26 5.70
N LEU A 181 -35.50 -7.42 4.39
CA LEU A 181 -34.76 -8.56 3.83
C LEU A 181 -33.53 -8.12 3.04
N PHE A 182 -33.70 -7.22 2.09
CA PHE A 182 -32.68 -6.97 1.06
C PHE A 182 -31.73 -5.83 1.48
N ARG A 183 -30.43 -6.13 1.69
CA ARG A 183 -29.45 -5.16 2.22
C ARG A 183 -28.59 -4.53 1.14
N HIS A 184 -27.86 -5.37 0.40
CA HIS A 184 -26.85 -4.93 -0.55
C HIS A 184 -26.84 -5.82 -1.79
N VAL A 185 -26.28 -5.29 -2.87
CA VAL A 185 -25.81 -6.07 -4.01
C VAL A 185 -24.32 -5.81 -4.16
N LEU A 186 -23.54 -6.87 -4.35
CA LEU A 186 -22.17 -6.79 -4.81
C LEU A 186 -22.10 -7.42 -6.19
N VAL A 187 -21.62 -6.68 -7.17
CA VAL A 187 -21.34 -7.18 -8.52
C VAL A 187 -19.83 -7.22 -8.72
N ARG A 188 -19.32 -8.35 -9.22
CA ARG A 188 -17.96 -8.45 -9.75
C ARG A 188 -18.00 -8.78 -11.23
N THR A 189 -17.14 -8.15 -12.00
CA THR A 189 -16.97 -8.41 -13.42
C THR A 189 -15.54 -8.87 -13.68
N GLY A 190 -15.38 -9.91 -14.51
CA GLY A 190 -14.09 -10.23 -15.12
C GLY A 190 -13.83 -9.23 -16.23
N TYR A 191 -12.67 -8.61 -16.21
CA TYR A 191 -12.27 -7.61 -17.20
C TYR A 191 -11.94 -8.26 -18.54
N HIS A 192 -11.12 -9.31 -18.53
CA HIS A 192 -10.74 -10.04 -19.74
C HIS A 192 -11.76 -11.14 -20.07
N SER A 193 -12.22 -11.89 -19.07
CA SER A 193 -13.14 -13.01 -19.29
C SER A 193 -14.58 -12.60 -19.59
N GLY A 194 -14.96 -11.37 -19.23
CA GLY A 194 -16.32 -10.87 -19.30
C GLY A 194 -17.32 -11.52 -18.33
N GLN A 195 -16.88 -12.47 -17.47
CA GLN A 195 -17.78 -13.19 -16.56
C GLN A 195 -18.33 -12.25 -15.48
N VAL A 196 -19.62 -12.39 -15.14
CA VAL A 196 -20.26 -11.53 -14.12
C VAL A 196 -20.80 -12.36 -12.95
N MET A 197 -20.38 -11.98 -11.74
CA MET A 197 -20.87 -12.50 -10.48
C MET A 197 -21.77 -11.47 -9.80
N VAL A 198 -23.00 -11.87 -9.47
CA VAL A 198 -23.91 -11.07 -8.65
C VAL A 198 -24.07 -11.73 -7.29
N VAL A 199 -23.82 -10.99 -6.22
CA VAL A 199 -24.04 -11.42 -4.84
C VAL A 199 -25.18 -10.60 -4.26
N LEU A 200 -26.29 -11.28 -3.96
CA LEU A 200 -27.45 -10.71 -3.29
C LEU A 200 -27.23 -10.85 -1.78
N VAL A 201 -27.12 -9.74 -1.06
CA VAL A 201 -26.89 -9.75 0.40
C VAL A 201 -28.22 -9.51 1.11
N LEU A 202 -28.67 -10.50 1.87
CA LEU A 202 -29.93 -10.46 2.61
C LEU A 202 -29.72 -10.58 4.12
N GLY A 203 -30.68 -10.09 4.91
CA GLY A 203 -30.74 -10.30 6.36
C GLY A 203 -31.19 -11.71 6.77
N SER A 204 -31.61 -12.55 5.82
CA SER A 204 -32.10 -13.92 6.05
C SER A 204 -31.75 -14.84 4.88
N PRO A 205 -31.58 -16.16 5.09
CA PRO A 205 -31.27 -17.13 4.03
C PRO A 205 -32.41 -17.37 3.03
N ILE A 206 -33.61 -16.82 3.26
CA ILE A 206 -34.78 -17.10 2.43
C ILE A 206 -35.02 -15.94 1.46
N LEU A 207 -34.79 -16.18 0.17
CA LEU A 207 -35.20 -15.28 -0.92
C LEU A 207 -36.58 -15.72 -1.48
N PRO A 208 -37.65 -14.92 -1.30
CA PRO A 208 -38.97 -15.22 -1.85
C PRO A 208 -38.92 -15.42 -3.36
N SER A 209 -39.57 -16.46 -3.86
CA SER A 209 -39.62 -16.78 -5.30
C SER A 209 -38.23 -16.83 -5.96
N LYS A 210 -37.20 -17.28 -5.22
CA LYS A 210 -35.79 -17.38 -5.65
C LYS A 210 -35.62 -17.77 -7.13
N ASN A 211 -36.25 -18.85 -7.57
CA ASN A 211 -36.06 -19.38 -8.93
C ASN A 211 -36.59 -18.40 -10.00
N ASN A 212 -37.74 -17.77 -9.74
CA ASN A 212 -38.33 -16.77 -10.64
C ASN A 212 -37.52 -15.48 -10.64
N PHE A 213 -37.01 -15.05 -9.47
CA PHE A 213 -36.14 -13.88 -9.37
C PHE A 213 -34.85 -14.08 -10.17
N VAL A 214 -34.17 -15.22 -9.98
CA VAL A 214 -32.96 -15.59 -10.72
C VAL A 214 -33.23 -15.68 -12.23
N LYS A 215 -34.37 -16.25 -12.64
CA LYS A 215 -34.76 -16.34 -14.05
C LYS A 215 -35.02 -14.97 -14.67
N ALA A 216 -35.70 -14.07 -13.95
CA ALA A 216 -35.96 -12.71 -14.41
C ALA A 216 -34.66 -11.90 -14.55
N LEU A 217 -33.77 -11.98 -13.56
CA LEU A 217 -32.49 -11.28 -13.58
C LEU A 217 -31.62 -11.74 -14.77
N ARG A 218 -31.53 -13.05 -15.01
CA ARG A 218 -30.78 -13.61 -16.14
C ARG A 218 -31.40 -13.32 -17.50
N LYS A 219 -32.71 -13.04 -17.56
CA LYS A 219 -33.38 -12.62 -18.80
C LYS A 219 -32.98 -11.18 -19.16
N LEU A 220 -32.85 -10.31 -18.16
CA LEU A 220 -32.39 -8.93 -18.34
C LEU A 220 -30.89 -8.87 -18.61
N HIS A 221 -30.11 -9.71 -17.92
CA HIS A 221 -28.65 -9.78 -18.02
C HIS A 221 -28.15 -11.20 -18.30
N PRO A 222 -28.17 -11.64 -19.58
CA PRO A 222 -27.68 -12.95 -19.99
C PRO A 222 -26.18 -13.19 -19.70
N GLU A 223 -25.40 -12.12 -19.57
CA GLU A 223 -23.96 -12.13 -19.27
C GLU A 223 -23.63 -12.59 -17.83
N ILE A 224 -24.62 -12.67 -16.95
CA ILE A 224 -24.42 -13.18 -15.58
C ILE A 224 -24.09 -14.66 -15.63
N THR A 225 -22.92 -15.02 -15.11
CA THR A 225 -22.44 -16.41 -15.04
C THR A 225 -22.65 -17.03 -13.68
N THR A 226 -22.66 -16.22 -12.61
CA THR A 226 -22.80 -16.68 -11.23
C THR A 226 -23.71 -15.76 -10.42
N ILE A 227 -24.65 -16.34 -9.67
CA ILE A 227 -25.48 -15.62 -8.68
C ILE A 227 -25.34 -16.32 -7.33
N ILE A 228 -24.98 -15.55 -6.30
CA ILE A 228 -24.78 -16.02 -4.93
C ILE A 228 -25.75 -15.27 -4.02
N LEU A 229 -26.35 -15.98 -3.08
CA LEU A 229 -27.03 -15.41 -1.94
C LEU A 229 -26.04 -15.38 -0.78
N ASN A 230 -25.77 -14.21 -0.22
CA ASN A 230 -25.00 -14.03 1.00
C ASN A 230 -25.94 -13.57 2.12
N VAL A 231 -25.76 -14.10 3.33
CA VAL A 231 -26.59 -13.73 4.49
C VAL A 231 -25.76 -12.92 5.48
N ASN A 232 -26.22 -11.70 5.75
CA ASN A 232 -25.66 -10.81 6.74
C ASN A 232 -26.76 -10.31 7.69
N ASP A 233 -26.94 -11.03 8.79
CA ASP A 233 -27.88 -10.75 9.88
C ASP A 233 -27.27 -9.90 11.00
N GLN A 234 -26.01 -9.47 10.83
CA GLN A 234 -25.26 -8.75 11.86
C GLN A 234 -25.45 -7.22 11.74
N LYS A 235 -25.27 -6.54 12.88
CA LYS A 235 -25.10 -5.08 12.94
C LYS A 235 -23.62 -4.74 12.80
N THR A 236 -23.14 -4.73 11.56
CA THR A 236 -21.74 -4.51 11.21
C THR A 236 -21.63 -3.65 9.95
N SER A 237 -20.51 -2.95 9.78
CA SER A 237 -20.18 -2.23 8.55
C SER A 237 -19.71 -3.15 7.42
N MET A 238 -19.44 -4.44 7.71
CA MET A 238 -19.10 -5.42 6.69
C MET A 238 -20.31 -5.68 5.79
N VAL A 239 -20.12 -5.59 4.47
CA VAL A 239 -21.17 -5.83 3.48
C VAL A 239 -21.56 -7.31 3.44
N LEU A 240 -20.57 -8.20 3.35
CA LEU A 240 -20.78 -9.65 3.26
C LEU A 240 -20.78 -10.27 4.66
N GLY A 241 -21.68 -11.22 4.89
CA GLY A 241 -21.64 -12.14 6.02
C GLY A 241 -20.97 -13.46 5.68
N GLU A 242 -21.02 -14.40 6.63
CA GLU A 242 -20.26 -15.66 6.56
C GLU A 242 -20.92 -16.74 5.69
N LYS A 243 -22.25 -16.74 5.63
CA LYS A 243 -23.03 -17.80 4.98
C LYS A 243 -23.37 -17.43 3.55
N GLU A 244 -23.08 -18.33 2.63
CA GLU A 244 -23.35 -18.16 1.20
C GLU A 244 -24.04 -19.39 0.61
N THR A 245 -24.89 -19.18 -0.37
CA THR A 245 -25.55 -20.23 -1.15
C THR A 245 -25.52 -19.85 -2.62
N VAL A 246 -25.01 -20.74 -3.46
CA VAL A 246 -25.02 -20.55 -4.91
C VAL A 246 -26.46 -20.70 -5.40
N LEU A 247 -26.99 -19.66 -6.05
CA LEU A 247 -28.32 -19.68 -6.67
C LEU A 247 -28.24 -20.06 -8.14
N TYR A 248 -27.12 -19.73 -8.81
CA TYR A 248 -26.86 -20.03 -10.21
C TYR A 248 -25.34 -20.01 -10.48
N GLY A 249 -24.88 -20.85 -11.40
CA GLY A 249 -23.47 -20.89 -11.82
C GLY A 249 -22.55 -21.68 -10.89
N LYS A 250 -21.26 -21.36 -10.94
CA LYS A 250 -20.20 -22.13 -10.25
C LYS A 250 -19.92 -21.66 -8.81
N GLY A 251 -20.49 -20.51 -8.41
CA GLY A 251 -20.19 -19.87 -7.11
C GLY A 251 -18.90 -19.05 -7.10
N TYR A 252 -18.27 -18.87 -8.25
CA TYR A 252 -17.11 -18.01 -8.46
C TYR A 252 -17.11 -17.51 -9.91
N ILE A 253 -16.26 -16.55 -10.23
CA ILE A 253 -15.90 -16.19 -11.61
C ILE A 253 -14.41 -16.42 -11.82
N GLU A 254 -13.99 -16.39 -13.06
CA GLU A 254 -12.58 -16.47 -13.46
C GLU A 254 -12.23 -15.22 -14.25
N ASP A 255 -11.02 -14.73 -14.10
CA ASP A 255 -10.48 -13.64 -14.91
C ASP A 255 -8.98 -13.81 -15.11
N GLU A 256 -8.43 -13.11 -16.10
CA GLU A 256 -7.00 -13.12 -16.37
C GLU A 256 -6.31 -11.93 -15.69
N LEU A 257 -5.07 -12.12 -15.24
CA LEU A 257 -4.20 -11.05 -14.78
C LEU A 257 -2.75 -11.47 -15.00
N CYS A 258 -1.98 -10.62 -15.70
CA CYS A 258 -0.57 -10.89 -15.99
C CYS A 258 -0.31 -12.28 -16.61
N GLY A 259 -1.19 -12.75 -17.50
CA GLY A 259 -1.05 -14.04 -18.18
C GLY A 259 -1.49 -15.26 -17.36
N HIS A 260 -2.02 -15.08 -16.16
CA HIS A 260 -2.57 -16.17 -15.33
C HIS A 260 -4.08 -16.04 -15.15
N THR A 261 -4.76 -17.18 -15.07
CA THR A 261 -6.20 -17.23 -14.78
C THR A 261 -6.43 -17.38 -13.28
N PHE A 262 -7.18 -16.46 -12.68
CA PHE A 262 -7.55 -16.47 -11.27
C PHE A 262 -9.04 -16.76 -11.10
N ARG A 263 -9.33 -17.75 -10.25
CA ARG A 263 -10.65 -17.92 -9.65
C ARG A 263 -10.85 -16.84 -8.59
N ILE A 264 -11.99 -16.16 -8.69
CA ILE A 264 -12.40 -15.06 -7.83
C ILE A 264 -13.73 -15.43 -7.17
N SER A 265 -13.70 -15.61 -5.85
CA SER A 265 -14.87 -15.86 -5.01
C SER A 265 -15.49 -14.53 -4.53
N SER A 266 -16.74 -14.55 -4.04
CA SER A 266 -17.45 -13.37 -3.53
C SER A 266 -16.69 -12.64 -2.40
N LYS A 267 -16.10 -13.40 -1.48
CA LYS A 267 -15.38 -12.90 -0.29
C LYS A 267 -13.88 -12.67 -0.52
N SER A 268 -13.30 -13.16 -1.62
CA SER A 268 -11.85 -13.05 -1.83
C SER A 268 -11.43 -11.61 -2.16
N PHE A 269 -10.27 -11.16 -1.70
CA PHE A 269 -9.71 -9.90 -2.19
C PHE A 269 -9.18 -10.10 -3.61
N TYR A 270 -9.52 -9.16 -4.48
CA TYR A 270 -9.01 -9.04 -5.84
C TYR A 270 -8.97 -7.56 -6.19
N GLN A 271 -7.93 -7.16 -6.92
CA GLN A 271 -7.72 -5.76 -7.25
C GLN A 271 -8.84 -5.22 -8.14
N VAL A 272 -9.30 -4.02 -7.82
CA VAL A 272 -10.52 -3.49 -8.46
C VAL A 272 -10.25 -2.83 -9.81
N ASN A 273 -9.00 -2.47 -10.11
CA ASN A 273 -8.59 -1.85 -11.37
C ASN A 273 -7.57 -2.77 -12.09
N PRO A 274 -8.03 -3.75 -12.89
CA PRO A 274 -7.15 -4.75 -13.49
C PRO A 274 -6.12 -4.15 -14.43
N VAL A 275 -6.49 -3.10 -15.18
CA VAL A 275 -5.60 -2.39 -16.12
C VAL A 275 -4.37 -1.80 -15.43
N GLN A 276 -4.56 -1.16 -14.26
CA GLN A 276 -3.43 -0.65 -13.47
C GLN A 276 -2.73 -1.73 -12.66
N THR A 277 -3.48 -2.75 -12.21
CA THR A 277 -2.90 -3.90 -11.47
C THR A 277 -1.83 -4.61 -12.29
N GLU A 278 -2.06 -4.83 -13.59
CA GLU A 278 -1.07 -5.47 -14.45
C GLU A 278 0.24 -4.65 -14.50
N LYS A 279 0.14 -3.33 -14.62
CA LYS A 279 1.30 -2.42 -14.63
C LYS A 279 2.00 -2.42 -13.26
N LEU A 280 1.24 -2.40 -12.17
CA LEU A 280 1.73 -2.45 -10.79
C LEU A 280 2.54 -3.73 -10.53
N TYR A 281 1.94 -4.89 -10.81
CA TYR A 281 2.57 -6.19 -10.57
C TYR A 281 3.73 -6.44 -11.52
N ALA A 282 3.63 -6.08 -12.80
CA ALA A 282 4.76 -6.16 -13.72
C ALA A 282 5.97 -5.38 -13.19
N LYS A 283 5.77 -4.15 -12.70
CA LYS A 283 6.85 -3.35 -12.09
C LYS A 283 7.35 -3.97 -10.77
N ALA A 284 6.47 -4.53 -9.95
CA ALA A 284 6.88 -5.23 -8.73
C ALA A 284 7.80 -6.43 -9.04
N ILE A 285 7.45 -7.24 -10.04
CA ILE A 285 8.29 -8.37 -10.50
C ILE A 285 9.59 -7.89 -11.15
N GLU A 286 9.54 -6.80 -11.93
CA GLU A 286 10.74 -6.16 -12.50
C GLU A 286 11.72 -5.74 -11.41
N LEU A 287 11.25 -4.98 -10.42
CA LEU A 287 12.06 -4.50 -9.29
C LEU A 287 12.56 -5.64 -8.40
N ALA A 288 11.81 -6.73 -8.31
CA ALA A 288 12.25 -7.94 -7.61
C ALA A 288 13.48 -8.58 -8.26
N GLY A 289 13.76 -8.32 -9.54
CA GLY A 289 14.96 -8.80 -10.24
C GLY A 289 15.15 -10.31 -10.19
N LEU A 290 14.09 -11.07 -10.46
CA LEU A 290 14.09 -12.54 -10.41
C LEU A 290 14.77 -13.12 -11.66
N THR A 291 15.65 -14.11 -11.46
CA THR A 291 16.51 -14.75 -12.48
C THR A 291 16.27 -16.26 -12.62
N GLY A 292 15.30 -16.81 -11.89
CA GLY A 292 15.01 -18.25 -11.81
C GLY A 292 15.76 -18.98 -10.71
N LYS A 293 16.55 -18.27 -9.89
CA LYS A 293 17.38 -18.86 -8.82
C LYS A 293 16.88 -18.53 -7.43
N GLU A 294 16.09 -17.47 -7.33
CA GLU A 294 15.66 -16.86 -6.08
C GLU A 294 14.59 -17.68 -5.39
N ARG A 295 14.70 -17.75 -4.07
CA ARG A 295 13.62 -18.15 -3.18
C ARG A 295 12.85 -16.92 -2.72
N VAL A 296 11.54 -16.93 -2.95
CA VAL A 296 10.66 -15.78 -2.73
C VAL A 296 9.66 -16.06 -1.61
N ILE A 297 9.41 -15.07 -0.76
CA ILE A 297 8.20 -15.04 0.09
C ILE A 297 7.21 -14.04 -0.49
N ASP A 298 5.96 -14.46 -0.57
CA ASP A 298 4.80 -13.61 -0.85
C ASP A 298 3.96 -13.52 0.43
N ALA A 299 4.13 -12.42 1.17
CA ALA A 299 3.42 -12.17 2.41
C ALA A 299 2.09 -11.46 2.14
N TYR A 300 1.04 -11.85 2.87
CA TYR A 300 -0.34 -11.37 2.63
C TYR A 300 -0.84 -11.77 1.24
N CYS A 301 -0.53 -13.02 0.83
CA CYS A 301 -0.67 -13.42 -0.57
C CYS A 301 -2.12 -13.43 -1.08
N GLY A 302 -3.13 -13.40 -0.21
CA GLY A 302 -4.53 -13.47 -0.60
C GLY A 302 -4.83 -14.72 -1.42
N ILE A 303 -5.32 -14.53 -2.65
CA ILE A 303 -5.57 -15.64 -3.60
C ILE A 303 -4.33 -16.01 -4.43
N GLY A 304 -3.14 -15.55 -4.03
CA GLY A 304 -1.85 -15.85 -4.62
C GLY A 304 -1.51 -15.04 -5.87
N THR A 305 -2.06 -13.83 -6.07
CA THR A 305 -1.83 -13.06 -7.30
C THR A 305 -0.33 -12.80 -7.54
N ILE A 306 0.33 -12.12 -6.60
CA ILE A 306 1.75 -11.76 -6.72
C ILE A 306 2.62 -13.01 -6.77
N GLY A 307 2.44 -13.96 -5.84
CA GLY A 307 3.24 -15.17 -5.77
C GLY A 307 3.14 -16.08 -6.99
N LEU A 308 1.96 -16.20 -7.60
CA LEU A 308 1.79 -16.97 -8.84
C LEU A 308 2.47 -16.28 -10.03
N ILE A 309 2.36 -14.97 -10.16
CA ILE A 309 3.07 -14.21 -11.21
C ILE A 309 4.59 -14.28 -11.00
N ALA A 310 5.07 -14.18 -9.75
CA ALA A 310 6.48 -14.29 -9.43
C ALA A 310 7.04 -15.69 -9.74
N SER A 311 6.20 -16.73 -9.70
CA SER A 311 6.61 -18.12 -9.89
C SER A 311 7.18 -18.42 -11.27
N ASP A 312 6.80 -17.64 -12.29
CA ASP A 312 7.34 -17.76 -13.64
C ASP A 312 8.85 -17.50 -13.73
N LYS A 313 9.37 -16.67 -12.81
CA LYS A 313 10.77 -16.23 -12.79
C LYS A 313 11.50 -16.58 -11.49
N ALA A 314 10.86 -17.25 -10.54
CA ALA A 314 11.47 -17.67 -9.29
C ALA A 314 11.81 -19.16 -9.31
N LYS A 315 12.82 -19.56 -8.52
CA LYS A 315 13.09 -20.98 -8.30
C LYS A 315 11.95 -21.62 -7.53
N GLU A 316 11.53 -20.95 -6.44
CA GLU A 316 10.39 -21.33 -5.63
C GLU A 316 9.78 -20.12 -4.94
N VAL A 317 8.47 -20.20 -4.68
CA VAL A 317 7.72 -19.18 -3.96
C VAL A 317 7.01 -19.79 -2.76
N VAL A 318 7.11 -19.11 -1.63
CA VAL A 318 6.41 -19.44 -0.40
C VAL A 318 5.39 -18.34 -0.11
N SER A 319 4.12 -18.65 -0.30
CA SER A 319 3.02 -17.70 -0.13
C SER A 319 2.32 -17.93 1.21
N VAL A 320 2.17 -16.88 2.02
CA VAL A 320 1.62 -16.96 3.39
C VAL A 320 0.42 -16.05 3.54
N GLU A 321 -0.69 -16.62 3.99
CA GLU A 321 -1.98 -15.93 4.19
C GLU A 321 -2.71 -16.46 5.42
N LEU A 322 -3.39 -15.58 6.15
CA LEU A 322 -4.12 -15.91 7.37
C LEU A 322 -5.52 -16.48 7.06
N ASN A 323 -6.17 -15.93 6.02
CA ASN A 323 -7.52 -16.25 5.61
C ASN A 323 -7.59 -17.65 4.94
N PRO A 324 -8.31 -18.61 5.54
CA PRO A 324 -8.41 -19.97 5.01
C PRO A 324 -9.11 -20.06 3.65
N ASP A 325 -10.08 -19.18 3.35
CA ASP A 325 -10.79 -19.19 2.08
C ASP A 325 -9.90 -18.65 0.96
N ALA A 326 -9.10 -17.62 1.24
CA ALA A 326 -8.11 -17.09 0.30
C ALA A 326 -7.03 -18.12 -0.04
N VAL A 327 -6.50 -18.85 0.96
CA VAL A 327 -5.53 -19.94 0.75
C VAL A 327 -6.12 -21.06 -0.12
N LYS A 328 -7.38 -21.45 0.09
CA LYS A 328 -8.05 -22.46 -0.75
C LYS A 328 -8.12 -21.99 -2.20
N ASP A 329 -8.53 -20.74 -2.43
CA ASP A 329 -8.58 -20.16 -3.78
C ASP A 329 -7.18 -20.08 -4.40
N ALA A 330 -6.15 -19.72 -3.64
CA ALA A 330 -4.77 -19.67 -4.12
C ALA A 330 -4.23 -21.04 -4.58
N ILE A 331 -4.53 -22.10 -3.82
CA ILE A 331 -4.17 -23.48 -4.20
C ILE A 331 -4.90 -23.91 -5.48
N VAL A 332 -6.17 -23.51 -5.64
CA VAL A 332 -6.93 -23.79 -6.87
C VAL A 332 -6.35 -23.02 -8.06
N ASN A 333 -5.95 -21.76 -7.85
CA ASN A 333 -5.32 -20.92 -8.86
C ASN A 333 -3.98 -21.49 -9.31
N ALA A 334 -3.14 -21.95 -8.39
CA ALA A 334 -1.87 -22.60 -8.72
C ALA A 334 -2.06 -23.83 -9.62
N LYS A 335 -3.00 -24.71 -9.24
CA LYS A 335 -3.34 -25.91 -10.02
C LYS A 335 -3.85 -25.56 -11.41
N ARG A 336 -4.71 -24.53 -11.49
CA ARG A 336 -5.31 -24.07 -12.75
C ARG A 336 -4.29 -23.55 -13.74
N ASN A 337 -3.27 -22.85 -13.24
CA ASN A 337 -2.17 -22.34 -14.06
C ASN A 337 -1.04 -23.37 -14.25
N GLY A 338 -1.19 -24.61 -13.77
CA GLY A 338 -0.16 -25.65 -13.88
C GLY A 338 1.12 -25.36 -13.08
N ILE A 339 1.07 -24.42 -12.13
CA ILE A 339 2.21 -23.95 -11.35
C ILE A 339 2.53 -24.94 -10.22
N LYS A 340 3.79 -25.38 -10.14
CA LYS A 340 4.25 -26.43 -9.21
C LYS A 340 5.30 -25.96 -8.20
N ASN A 341 5.94 -24.81 -8.45
CA ASN A 341 7.02 -24.25 -7.63
C ASN A 341 6.51 -23.23 -6.59
N VAL A 342 5.22 -23.29 -6.23
CA VAL A 342 4.61 -22.42 -5.21
C VAL A 342 4.05 -23.26 -4.08
N ARG A 343 4.32 -22.87 -2.83
CA ARG A 343 3.78 -23.50 -1.62
C ARG A 343 2.96 -22.48 -0.83
N PHE A 344 1.77 -22.88 -0.42
CA PHE A 344 0.86 -22.03 0.36
C PHE A 344 0.81 -22.47 1.82
N TYR A 345 0.89 -21.50 2.72
CA TYR A 345 0.78 -21.71 4.15
C TYR A 345 -0.32 -20.85 4.74
N ARG A 346 -1.23 -21.48 5.49
CA ARG A 346 -2.19 -20.77 6.33
C ARG A 346 -1.51 -20.38 7.64
N ASN A 347 -0.96 -19.17 7.73
CA ASN A 347 -0.24 -18.71 8.93
C ASN A 347 -0.20 -17.18 9.02
N ASP A 348 0.16 -16.66 10.20
CA ASP A 348 0.63 -15.29 10.35
C ASP A 348 2.01 -15.17 9.71
N ALA A 349 2.15 -14.29 8.72
CA ALA A 349 3.39 -14.12 7.97
C ALA A 349 4.58 -13.72 8.85
N SER A 350 4.34 -12.95 9.92
CA SER A 350 5.38 -12.55 10.88
C SER A 350 5.88 -13.74 11.69
N VAL A 351 4.96 -14.60 12.14
CA VAL A 351 5.30 -15.82 12.88
C VAL A 351 6.06 -16.78 11.96
N PHE A 352 5.57 -16.95 10.73
CA PHE A 352 6.18 -17.84 9.74
C PHE A 352 7.63 -17.42 9.41
N MET A 353 7.85 -16.14 9.10
CA MET A 353 9.19 -15.63 8.78
C MET A 353 10.17 -15.74 9.96
N ARG A 354 9.72 -15.51 11.20
CA ARG A 354 10.56 -15.72 12.40
C ARG A 354 10.93 -17.18 12.59
N GLN A 355 9.99 -18.10 12.36
CA GLN A 355 10.25 -19.52 12.47
C GLN A 355 11.31 -19.96 11.44
N MET A 356 11.16 -19.53 10.18
CA MET A 356 12.17 -19.79 9.14
C MET A 356 13.55 -19.28 9.53
N ALA A 357 13.63 -18.04 10.03
CA ALA A 357 14.89 -17.47 10.48
C ALA A 357 15.52 -18.26 11.65
N ASN A 358 14.71 -18.71 12.62
CA ASN A 358 15.18 -19.53 13.73
C ASN A 358 15.66 -20.93 13.29
N GLU A 359 15.10 -21.46 12.20
CA GLU A 359 15.51 -22.73 11.59
C GLU A 359 16.76 -22.57 10.70
N GLY A 360 17.31 -21.35 10.59
CA GLY A 360 18.48 -21.04 9.76
C GLY A 360 18.17 -20.96 8.27
N GLU A 361 16.88 -20.90 7.90
CA GLU A 361 16.48 -20.71 6.52
C GLU A 361 16.64 -19.25 6.08
N SER A 362 16.94 -19.05 4.81
CA SER A 362 17.03 -17.73 4.19
C SER A 362 16.17 -17.65 2.94
N VAL A 363 15.84 -16.42 2.52
CA VAL A 363 15.12 -16.11 1.29
C VAL A 363 15.78 -14.93 0.60
N ASP A 364 15.66 -14.83 -0.72
CA ASP A 364 16.29 -13.77 -1.50
C ASP A 364 15.42 -12.53 -1.60
N VAL A 365 14.09 -12.73 -1.72
CA VAL A 365 13.13 -11.64 -1.95
C VAL A 365 11.88 -11.85 -1.08
N VAL A 366 11.40 -10.77 -0.48
CA VAL A 366 10.07 -10.71 0.16
C VAL A 366 9.20 -9.72 -0.59
N PHE A 367 8.06 -10.17 -1.11
CA PHE A 367 6.96 -9.32 -1.50
C PHE A 367 6.04 -9.08 -0.30
N MET A 368 5.58 -7.85 -0.14
CA MET A 368 4.57 -7.51 0.85
C MET A 368 3.57 -6.49 0.28
N ASP A 369 2.29 -6.81 0.41
CA ASP A 369 1.15 -5.95 0.05
C ASP A 369 0.19 -5.83 1.26
N PRO A 370 0.59 -5.09 2.31
CA PRO A 370 -0.20 -5.01 3.54
C PRO A 370 -1.49 -4.18 3.36
N PRO A 371 -2.44 -4.31 4.29
CA PRO A 371 -3.64 -3.46 4.31
C PRO A 371 -3.28 -1.97 4.52
N ARG A 372 -4.28 -1.09 4.35
CA ARG A 372 -4.14 0.39 4.50
C ARG A 372 -3.50 0.87 5.81
N SER A 373 -3.53 0.08 6.88
CA SER A 373 -2.84 0.39 8.15
C SER A 373 -1.31 0.28 8.06
N GLY A 374 -0.80 -0.20 6.93
CA GLY A 374 0.57 -0.65 6.75
C GLY A 374 0.86 -1.95 7.51
N SER A 375 2.14 -2.29 7.62
CA SER A 375 2.60 -3.41 8.43
C SER A 375 2.78 -3.00 9.89
N ASP A 376 2.46 -3.90 10.81
CA ASP A 376 2.80 -3.70 12.22
C ASP A 376 4.30 -3.92 12.47
N GLU A 377 4.78 -3.44 13.61
CA GLU A 377 6.20 -3.56 13.97
C GLU A 377 6.62 -5.03 14.13
N LYS A 378 5.70 -5.92 14.52
CA LYS A 378 5.97 -7.35 14.65
C LYS A 378 6.32 -7.96 13.29
N PHE A 379 5.59 -7.59 12.24
CA PHE A 379 5.85 -7.99 10.87
C PHE A 379 7.16 -7.40 10.37
N LEU A 380 7.37 -6.09 10.49
CA LEU A 380 8.61 -5.45 10.02
C LEU A 380 9.85 -6.04 10.72
N SER A 381 9.77 -6.26 12.03
CA SER A 381 10.79 -6.96 12.81
C SER A 381 11.08 -8.35 12.24
N SER A 382 10.05 -9.12 11.87
CA SER A 382 10.26 -10.46 11.29
C SER A 382 10.96 -10.44 9.93
N VAL A 383 10.65 -9.45 9.08
CA VAL A 383 11.33 -9.26 7.79
C VAL A 383 12.81 -8.91 8.02
N VAL A 384 13.08 -8.00 8.97
CA VAL A 384 14.45 -7.65 9.37
C VAL A 384 15.20 -8.87 9.90
N THR A 385 14.58 -9.71 10.74
CA THR A 385 15.19 -10.93 11.25
C THR A 385 15.48 -11.95 10.15
N LEU A 386 14.58 -12.10 9.18
CA LEU A 386 14.76 -13.01 8.04
C LEU A 386 15.86 -12.54 7.07
N ARG A 387 16.16 -11.23 7.07
CA ARG A 387 17.27 -10.62 6.30
C ARG A 387 17.25 -10.94 4.78
N PRO A 388 16.11 -10.85 4.07
CA PRO A 388 16.13 -10.97 2.61
C PRO A 388 17.05 -9.94 1.94
N LYS A 389 17.61 -10.30 0.79
CA LYS A 389 18.45 -9.38 0.01
C LYS A 389 17.64 -8.20 -0.51
N ARG A 390 16.38 -8.45 -0.89
CA ARG A 390 15.46 -7.46 -1.44
C ARG A 390 14.06 -7.56 -0.81
N ILE A 391 13.42 -6.43 -0.65
CA ILE A 391 12.01 -6.33 -0.28
C ILE A 391 11.30 -5.52 -1.37
N VAL A 392 10.20 -6.05 -1.88
CA VAL A 392 9.30 -5.31 -2.77
C VAL A 392 8.02 -5.02 -1.99
N TYR A 393 7.86 -3.77 -1.60
CA TYR A 393 6.72 -3.29 -0.84
C TYR A 393 5.72 -2.65 -1.81
N VAL A 394 4.54 -3.25 -1.93
CA VAL A 394 3.36 -2.66 -2.60
C VAL A 394 2.47 -2.03 -1.54
N SER A 395 2.17 -0.73 -1.64
CA SER A 395 1.37 -0.01 -0.64
C SER A 395 0.29 0.82 -1.28
N CYS A 396 -0.90 0.85 -0.67
CA CYS A 396 -2.01 1.71 -1.06
C CYS A 396 -2.16 2.99 -0.21
N GLU A 397 -1.27 3.21 0.77
CA GLU A 397 -1.32 4.37 1.67
C GLU A 397 0.10 4.95 1.90
N PRO A 398 0.46 6.04 1.19
CA PRO A 398 1.79 6.65 1.25
C PRO A 398 2.25 7.05 2.66
N THR A 399 1.33 7.43 3.55
CA THR A 399 1.67 7.85 4.93
C THR A 399 2.19 6.68 5.76
N THR A 400 1.50 5.53 5.68
CA THR A 400 1.93 4.31 6.39
C THR A 400 3.15 3.69 5.75
N LEU A 401 3.27 3.78 4.41
CA LEU A 401 4.50 3.42 3.71
C LEU A 401 5.70 4.20 4.24
N ALA A 402 5.61 5.53 4.34
CA ALA A 402 6.70 6.37 4.86
C ALA A 402 7.11 6.00 6.30
N ARG A 403 6.13 5.65 7.15
CA ARG A 403 6.37 5.13 8.51
C ARG A 403 7.14 3.81 8.47
N ASP A 404 6.74 2.89 7.62
CA ASP A 404 7.34 1.54 7.55
C ASP A 404 8.75 1.60 6.92
N LEU A 405 8.94 2.44 5.91
CA LEU A 405 10.27 2.72 5.34
C LEU A 405 11.21 3.29 6.38
N LYS A 406 10.76 4.20 7.26
CA LYS A 406 11.56 4.70 8.39
C LYS A 406 12.09 3.58 9.27
N TYR A 407 11.24 2.59 9.55
CA TYR A 407 11.62 1.44 10.35
C TYR A 407 12.64 0.59 9.59
N LEU A 408 12.35 0.20 8.35
CA LEU A 408 13.23 -0.68 7.58
C LEU A 408 14.60 -0.06 7.33
N THR A 409 14.66 1.25 7.05
CA THR A 409 15.93 1.96 6.81
C THR A 409 16.78 2.07 8.06
N LYS A 410 16.15 2.27 9.24
CA LYS A 410 16.86 2.21 10.52
C LYS A 410 17.44 0.82 10.83
N HIS A 411 16.92 -0.24 10.20
CA HIS A 411 17.31 -1.62 10.45
C HIS A 411 18.07 -2.27 9.29
N GLY A 412 18.87 -1.48 8.55
CA GLY A 412 19.85 -2.00 7.59
C GLY A 412 19.32 -2.26 6.18
N TYR A 413 18.21 -1.63 5.80
CA TYR A 413 17.75 -1.57 4.42
C TYR A 413 17.93 -0.17 3.83
N ARG A 414 18.02 -0.09 2.51
CA ARG A 414 17.96 1.18 1.77
C ARG A 414 16.80 1.10 0.80
N ALA A 415 15.93 2.10 0.81
CA ALA A 415 14.94 2.27 -0.26
C ALA A 415 15.66 2.76 -1.52
N VAL A 416 15.56 1.99 -2.61
CA VAL A 416 16.29 2.22 -3.86
C VAL A 416 15.48 3.13 -4.78
N THR A 417 14.21 2.78 -5.00
CA THR A 417 13.29 3.55 -5.84
C THR A 417 11.85 3.35 -5.36
N ALA A 418 10.99 4.34 -5.60
CA ALA A 418 9.57 4.26 -5.39
C ALA A 418 8.82 4.65 -6.68
N VAL A 419 7.91 3.78 -7.13
CA VAL A 419 7.12 3.99 -8.35
C VAL A 419 5.65 4.13 -7.97
N PRO A 420 5.06 5.34 -8.07
CA PRO A 420 3.64 5.54 -7.80
C PRO A 420 2.77 5.14 -9.01
N PHE A 421 1.56 4.69 -8.74
CA PHE A 421 0.55 4.27 -9.70
C PHE A 421 -0.77 4.96 -9.41
N ASP A 422 -1.41 5.46 -10.47
CA ASP A 422 -2.76 5.97 -10.39
C ASP A 422 -3.79 4.82 -10.47
N MET A 423 -3.78 3.97 -9.45
CA MET A 423 -4.68 2.81 -9.35
C MET A 423 -6.15 3.24 -9.22
N PHE A 424 -6.40 4.42 -8.66
CA PHE A 424 -7.74 4.94 -8.39
C PHE A 424 -7.91 6.37 -8.93
N PRO A 425 -8.05 6.55 -10.27
CA PRO A 425 -8.38 7.84 -10.85
C PRO A 425 -9.63 8.48 -10.22
N ALA A 426 -9.69 9.81 -10.20
CA ALA A 426 -10.73 10.63 -9.55
C ALA A 426 -10.78 10.56 -8.01
N THR A 427 -9.90 9.77 -7.36
CA THR A 427 -9.76 9.72 -5.90
C THR A 427 -8.40 10.28 -5.45
N GLU A 428 -8.21 10.52 -4.16
CA GLU A 428 -6.88 10.92 -3.63
C GLU A 428 -5.91 9.75 -3.43
N HIS A 429 -6.37 8.50 -3.57
CA HIS A 429 -5.54 7.32 -3.32
C HIS A 429 -4.46 7.13 -4.39
N VAL A 430 -3.30 6.66 -3.94
CA VAL A 430 -2.13 6.36 -4.78
C VAL A 430 -1.56 5.04 -4.31
N GLU A 431 -1.35 4.11 -5.24
CA GLU A 431 -0.55 2.91 -4.94
C GLU A 431 0.90 3.18 -5.25
N THR A 432 1.83 2.56 -4.52
CA THR A 432 3.27 2.76 -4.71
C THR A 432 4.00 1.44 -4.52
N VAL A 433 4.90 1.12 -5.45
CA VAL A 433 5.83 -0.01 -5.33
C VAL A 433 7.19 0.55 -4.92
N VAL A 434 7.76 0.03 -3.84
CA VAL A 434 9.09 0.41 -3.36
C VAL A 434 10.00 -0.79 -3.35
N LEU A 435 11.18 -0.64 -3.95
CA LEU A 435 12.27 -1.60 -3.81
C LEU A 435 13.15 -1.20 -2.63
N LEU A 436 13.34 -2.10 -1.68
CA LEU A 436 14.38 -1.99 -0.69
C LEU A 436 15.46 -3.05 -0.91
N SER A 437 16.71 -2.66 -0.74
CA SER A 437 17.87 -3.57 -0.75
C SER A 437 18.48 -3.60 0.64
N GLN A 438 18.90 -4.77 1.10
CA GLN A 438 19.72 -4.87 2.30
C GLN A 438 21.04 -4.12 2.09
N GLN A 439 21.42 -3.26 3.03
CA GLN A 439 22.74 -2.65 3.07
C GLN A 439 23.73 -3.69 3.56
N LYS A 440 24.80 -3.95 2.80
CA LYS A 440 25.89 -4.77 3.29
C LYS A 440 26.80 -3.90 4.15
N PRO A 441 27.41 -4.43 5.23
CA PRO A 441 28.40 -3.71 6.03
C PRO A 441 29.60 -3.17 5.23
N ASP A 442 29.87 -3.72 4.04
CA ASP A 442 30.97 -3.33 3.16
C ASP A 442 30.58 -2.28 2.10
N ASP A 443 29.34 -1.77 2.12
CA ASP A 443 28.97 -0.64 1.27
C ASP A 443 29.65 0.62 1.85
N THR A 444 30.91 0.84 1.44
CA THR A 444 31.67 2.05 1.78
C THR A 444 30.82 3.25 1.40
N ILE A 445 30.47 4.02 2.42
CA ILE A 445 29.76 5.28 2.26
C ILE A 445 30.80 6.30 1.75
N GLU A 446 30.94 6.41 0.42
CA GLU A 446 31.49 7.62 -0.18
C GLU A 446 30.40 8.71 -0.09
N ILE A 447 30.39 9.42 1.03
CA ILE A 447 29.76 10.75 1.03
C ILE A 447 30.80 11.69 0.46
N ASP A 448 30.61 12.13 -0.78
CA ASP A 448 31.16 13.40 -1.23
C ASP A 448 30.46 14.49 -0.42
N LEU A 449 30.97 14.75 0.78
CA LEU A 449 30.70 15.98 1.50
C LEU A 449 31.51 17.04 0.77
N ASP A 450 30.85 17.82 -0.11
CA ASP A 450 31.35 19.13 -0.47
C ASP A 450 31.40 19.97 0.81
N LEU A 451 32.56 19.93 1.48
CA LEU A 451 32.88 20.62 2.74
C LEU A 451 32.83 22.15 2.65
N ASP A 452 32.42 22.69 1.50
CA ASP A 452 32.28 24.12 1.23
C ASP A 452 30.99 24.72 1.86
N GLU A 453 30.03 23.90 2.33
CA GLU A 453 28.79 24.41 2.97
C GLU A 453 28.82 24.38 4.52
N LEU A 454 29.91 23.97 5.17
CA LEU A 454 29.96 23.80 6.64
C LEU A 454 30.76 24.84 7.43
N ASP A 455 31.28 25.90 6.80
CA ASP A 455 32.06 26.94 7.49
C ASP A 455 31.31 28.29 7.62
N ALA A 456 29.99 28.23 7.79
CA ALA A 456 29.15 29.39 8.10
C ALA A 456 29.03 29.61 9.62
N THR A 457 30.15 29.74 10.33
CA THR A 457 30.15 30.21 11.72
C THR A 457 31.32 31.15 12.02
N SER A 458 31.16 32.42 11.65
CA SER A 458 31.47 33.63 12.44
C SER A 458 31.49 34.83 11.48
N ALA A 459 30.54 35.74 11.68
CA ALA A 459 30.51 37.00 10.95
C ALA A 459 31.68 37.88 11.43
N GLU A 460 32.66 38.08 10.53
CA GLU A 460 33.32 39.36 10.20
C GLU A 460 34.49 39.10 9.22
N LEU A 461 34.34 39.59 7.98
CA LEU A 461 35.39 39.91 7.00
C LEU A 461 36.48 38.85 6.71
N LYS A 462 36.12 37.63 6.32
CA LYS A 462 37.11 36.65 5.80
C LYS A 462 36.64 36.05 4.48
N ALA A 463 37.45 36.18 3.43
CA ALA A 463 37.19 35.55 2.15
C ALA A 463 37.24 34.02 2.28
N THR A 464 36.27 33.37 1.64
CA THR A 464 36.15 31.92 1.51
C THR A 464 37.35 31.36 0.74
N TYR A 465 37.59 30.06 0.88
CA TYR A 465 38.66 29.39 0.12
C TYR A 465 38.42 29.47 -1.39
N GLN A 466 37.16 29.53 -1.83
CA GLN A 466 36.81 29.64 -3.24
C GLN A 466 37.12 31.05 -3.78
N GLU A 467 36.79 32.11 -3.05
CA GLU A 467 37.12 33.48 -3.44
C GLU A 467 38.63 33.72 -3.57
N ILE A 468 39.43 33.10 -2.70
CA ILE A 468 40.90 33.14 -2.79
C ILE A 468 41.39 32.40 -4.04
N LYS A 469 40.82 31.22 -4.36
CA LYS A 469 41.18 30.48 -5.58
C LYS A 469 40.85 31.29 -6.83
N ASP A 470 39.68 31.90 -6.85
CA ASP A 470 39.19 32.66 -8.01
C ASP A 470 40.02 33.93 -8.23
N TYR A 471 40.41 34.63 -7.16
CA TYR A 471 41.32 35.78 -7.25
C TYR A 471 42.70 35.37 -7.78
N VAL A 472 43.28 34.29 -7.26
CA VAL A 472 44.61 33.81 -7.71
C VAL A 472 44.57 33.34 -9.16
N LEU A 473 43.49 32.70 -9.58
CA LEU A 473 43.30 32.29 -10.97
C LEU A 473 43.13 33.50 -11.89
N LYS A 474 42.39 34.53 -11.46
CA LYS A 474 42.11 35.72 -12.25
C LYS A 474 43.32 36.65 -12.41
N GLU A 475 44.03 36.93 -11.32
CA GLU A 475 45.12 37.93 -11.32
C GLU A 475 46.48 37.32 -11.66
N PHE A 476 46.70 36.04 -11.33
CA PHE A 476 47.99 35.38 -11.54
C PHE A 476 47.93 34.20 -12.52
N GLY A 477 46.74 33.80 -13.00
CA GLY A 477 46.59 32.65 -13.91
C GLY A 477 46.91 31.29 -13.28
N LEU A 478 47.11 31.23 -11.96
CA LEU A 478 47.60 30.04 -11.25
C LEU A 478 46.44 29.28 -10.59
N LYS A 479 46.42 27.96 -10.73
CA LYS A 479 45.53 27.08 -9.95
C LYS A 479 46.18 26.70 -8.62
N VAL A 480 45.49 27.04 -7.53
CA VAL A 480 45.92 26.75 -6.14
C VAL A 480 44.94 25.81 -5.45
N SER A 481 45.44 24.92 -4.59
CA SER A 481 44.63 23.98 -3.83
C SER A 481 44.27 24.57 -2.45
N SER A 482 43.18 24.08 -1.85
CA SER A 482 42.82 24.45 -0.47
C SER A 482 43.93 24.10 0.53
N LEU A 483 44.72 23.05 0.27
CA LEU A 483 45.90 22.69 1.04
C LEU A 483 46.93 23.84 1.09
N TYR A 484 47.30 24.41 -0.07
CA TYR A 484 48.26 25.50 -0.13
C TYR A 484 47.73 26.79 0.52
N ILE A 485 46.44 27.08 0.34
CA ILE A 485 45.81 28.23 1.00
C ILE A 485 45.88 28.07 2.53
N SER A 486 45.60 26.87 3.05
CA SER A 486 45.68 26.61 4.49
C SER A 486 47.11 26.71 5.06
N GLN A 487 48.11 26.21 4.32
CA GLN A 487 49.53 26.35 4.69
C GLN A 487 49.98 27.82 4.76
N VAL A 488 49.57 28.64 3.79
CA VAL A 488 49.93 30.07 3.76
C VAL A 488 49.16 30.86 4.82
N LYS A 489 47.87 30.57 5.05
CA LYS A 489 47.10 31.15 6.17
C LYS A 489 47.77 30.89 7.52
N ARG A 490 48.25 29.67 7.77
CA ARG A 490 49.03 29.32 8.98
C ARG A 490 50.35 30.10 9.08
N LYS A 491 51.10 30.24 7.97
CA LYS A 491 52.33 31.05 7.93
C LYS A 491 52.09 32.52 8.25
N CYS A 492 50.91 33.04 7.93
CA CYS A 492 50.52 34.43 8.18
C CYS A 492 49.75 34.63 9.49
N GLY A 493 49.63 33.61 10.36
CA GLY A 493 48.98 33.74 11.67
C GLY A 493 47.45 33.72 11.66
N ILE A 494 46.81 33.29 10.57
CA ILE A 494 45.35 33.13 10.49
C ILE A 494 44.95 31.74 11.00
N GLU A 495 44.07 31.69 12.01
CA GLU A 495 43.47 30.44 12.48
C GLU A 495 42.71 29.71 11.37
N VAL A 496 42.94 28.40 11.26
CA VAL A 496 42.25 27.49 10.34
C VAL A 496 41.79 26.28 11.16
N GLY A 497 40.54 25.84 11.00
CA GLY A 497 39.93 24.80 11.84
C GLY A 497 40.78 23.54 12.03
N GLU A 498 40.67 22.93 13.22
CA GLU A 498 41.62 21.94 13.79
C GLU A 498 41.83 20.65 12.99
N ASN A 499 41.07 20.39 11.92
CA ASN A 499 41.19 19.16 11.13
C ASN A 499 41.42 19.37 9.63
N TYR A 500 41.69 20.60 9.18
CA TYR A 500 42.02 20.84 7.78
C TYR A 500 43.46 20.39 7.47
N ASN A 501 43.56 19.31 6.69
CA ASN A 501 44.78 18.84 6.03
C ASN A 501 45.97 18.51 6.95
N LEU A 502 45.71 18.03 8.16
CA LEU A 502 46.74 17.34 8.95
C LEU A 502 46.76 15.85 8.56
N PRO A 503 47.93 15.27 8.28
CA PRO A 503 48.00 13.86 7.94
C PRO A 503 47.61 13.00 9.15
N LYS A 504 46.72 12.03 8.93
CA LYS A 504 46.25 11.08 9.97
C LYS A 504 47.30 10.01 10.36
N SER A 505 48.53 10.13 9.88
CA SER A 505 49.63 9.18 10.11
C SER A 505 50.95 9.93 10.29
N GLU A 506 51.79 9.49 11.24
CA GLU A 506 53.06 10.14 11.62
C GLU A 506 54.10 10.29 10.48
N ASN A 507 53.94 9.61 9.34
CA ASN A 507 54.91 9.58 8.24
C ASN A 507 54.41 10.07 6.86
N ALA A 508 53.32 10.85 6.79
CA ALA A 508 52.85 11.34 5.49
C ALA A 508 53.68 12.55 4.99
N ARG A 509 54.26 12.45 3.80
CA ARG A 509 54.93 13.58 3.12
C ARG A 509 53.87 14.57 2.61
N VAL A 510 53.65 15.67 3.33
CA VAL A 510 52.75 16.76 2.90
C VAL A 510 53.47 17.62 1.84
N PRO A 511 52.92 17.79 0.63
CA PRO A 511 53.51 18.67 -0.38
C PRO A 511 53.57 20.11 0.12
N GLN A 512 54.75 20.75 0.02
CA GLN A 512 54.93 22.16 0.36
C GLN A 512 54.47 23.05 -0.80
N CYS A 513 53.84 24.18 -0.49
CA CYS A 513 53.45 25.17 -1.48
C CYS A 513 54.68 25.72 -2.23
N PRO A 514 54.73 25.67 -3.58
CA PRO A 514 55.77 26.32 -4.35
C PRO A 514 55.79 27.84 -4.10
N LYS A 515 56.98 28.46 -4.09
CA LYS A 515 57.15 29.90 -3.78
C LYS A 515 56.25 30.82 -4.61
N GLU A 516 56.11 30.52 -5.90
CA GLU A 516 55.28 31.29 -6.83
C GLU A 516 53.80 31.29 -6.43
N LYS A 517 53.27 30.14 -6.00
CA LYS A 517 51.89 30.01 -5.54
C LYS A 517 51.70 30.61 -4.15
N GLU A 518 52.71 30.56 -3.29
CA GLU A 518 52.69 31.20 -1.98
C GLU A 518 52.56 32.72 -2.08
N GLU A 519 53.32 33.37 -2.97
CA GLU A 519 53.22 34.82 -3.19
C GLU A 519 51.86 35.23 -3.77
N ALA A 520 51.31 34.45 -4.72
CA ALA A 520 49.98 34.71 -5.26
C ALA A 520 48.87 34.58 -4.20
N ILE A 521 48.98 33.57 -3.31
CA ILE A 521 48.04 33.42 -2.19
C ILE A 521 48.18 34.57 -1.17
N LYS A 522 49.41 35.01 -0.85
CA LYS A 522 49.61 36.18 0.02
C LYS A 522 49.02 37.46 -0.57
N ALA A 523 49.13 37.65 -1.89
CA ALA A 523 48.52 38.78 -2.57
C ALA A 523 46.99 38.76 -2.46
N ALA A 524 46.38 37.58 -2.60
CA ALA A 524 44.94 37.38 -2.38
C ALA A 524 44.53 37.69 -0.93
N LEU A 525 45.29 37.19 0.06
CA LEU A 525 45.01 37.46 1.47
C LEU A 525 45.10 38.95 1.81
N LYS A 526 46.06 39.69 1.24
CA LYS A 526 46.15 41.15 1.38
C LYS A 526 44.96 41.86 0.73
N TYR A 527 44.56 41.42 -0.47
CA TYR A 527 43.42 41.99 -1.19
C TYR A 527 42.11 41.88 -0.39
N PHE A 528 41.91 40.74 0.28
CA PHE A 528 40.76 40.51 1.14
C PHE A 528 40.94 41.02 2.58
N ALA A 529 41.97 41.82 2.86
CA ALA A 529 42.30 42.38 4.17
C ALA A 529 42.41 41.33 5.29
N MET A 530 42.90 40.13 4.96
CA MET A 530 43.06 39.01 5.89
C MET A 530 44.43 38.96 6.56
N ILE A 531 45.45 39.63 6.00
CA ILE A 531 46.84 39.72 6.51
C ILE A 531 47.43 41.12 6.35
#